data_AF-A0A836RXZ6-F1
#
_entry.id   AF-A0A836RXZ6-F1
#
_cell.length_a   1.000
_cell.length_b   1.000
_cell.length_c   1.000
_cell.angle_alpha   90.00
_cell.angle_beta   90.00
_cell.angle_gamma   90.00
#
_symmetry.space_group_name_H-M   'P 1'
#
loop_
_entity.id
_entity.type
_entity.pdbx_description
1 polymer ?
#
loop_
_entity_poly.entity_id
_entity_poly.type
_entity_poly.pdbx_seq_one_letter_code
_entity_poly.pdbx_strand_id
1 'polypeptide(L)'
;MSHRGMALMGVGEASGEDAAIEAMKDAIESPLFDNMTINGAMGILVHFHISPNCPLSQISEAMNIVHDSVDEEADVIFGTT
;
A
#
# COMPACT_ATOMS: atom_id res chain seq x y z
N MET A 1 10.34 9.06 -10.94
CA MET A 1 11.18 8.22 -10.05
C MET A 1 12.55 8.89 -9.84
N SER A 2 12.58 10.06 -9.20
CA SER A 2 13.83 10.78 -8.87
C SER A 2 14.23 10.66 -7.39
N HIS A 3 13.41 10.03 -6.56
CA HIS A 3 13.75 9.67 -5.18
C HIS A 3 14.77 8.52 -5.20
N ARG A 4 16.06 8.87 -5.11
CA ARG A 4 17.18 7.92 -5.01
C ARG A 4 17.39 7.58 -3.54
N GLY A 5 16.91 6.41 -3.12
CA GLY A 5 17.01 5.95 -1.74
C GLY A 5 16.81 4.43 -1.63
N MET A 6 16.74 3.95 -0.40
CA MET A 6 16.38 2.58 -0.08
C MET A 6 14.91 2.34 -0.45
N ALA A 7 14.63 1.28 -1.21
CA ALA A 7 13.27 0.85 -1.52
C ALA A 7 12.96 -0.41 -0.72
N LEU A 8 11.79 -0.42 -0.09
CA LEU A 8 11.25 -1.57 0.63
C LEU A 8 9.97 -2.00 -0.07
N MET A 9 9.72 -3.30 -0.09
CA MET A 9 8.55 -3.89 -0.74
C MET A 9 7.87 -4.84 0.23
N GLY A 10 6.60 -4.58 0.48
CA GLY A 10 5.68 -5.49 1.15
C GLY A 10 4.73 -6.12 0.16
N VAL A 11 4.28 -7.33 0.49
CA VAL A 11 3.21 -8.01 -0.24
C VAL A 11 2.25 -8.57 0.81
N GLY A 12 0.97 -8.36 0.59
CA GLY A 12 -0.12 -8.93 1.37
C GLY A 12 -1.18 -9.52 0.46
N GLU A 13 -1.90 -10.52 0.96
CA GLU A 13 -2.94 -11.22 0.23
C GLU A 13 -4.11 -11.46 1.18
N ALA A 14 -5.31 -11.06 0.75
CA ALA A 14 -6.52 -11.30 1.53
C ALA A 14 -7.69 -11.60 0.60
N SER A 15 -8.78 -12.11 1.20
CA SER A 15 -9.99 -12.52 0.49
C SER A 15 -11.22 -12.18 1.32
N GLY A 16 -12.34 -11.90 0.65
CA GLY A 16 -13.61 -11.57 1.31
C GLY A 16 -14.06 -10.13 1.07
N GLU A 17 -14.93 -9.64 1.95
CA GLU A 17 -15.62 -8.35 1.82
C GLU A 17 -14.72 -7.14 2.12
N ASP A 18 -13.54 -7.36 2.72
CA ASP A 18 -12.54 -6.32 3.03
C ASP A 18 -11.14 -6.68 2.50
N ALA A 19 -11.09 -7.49 1.43
CA ALA A 19 -9.85 -8.05 0.89
C ALA A 19 -8.80 -6.99 0.56
N ALA A 20 -9.18 -5.85 -0.03
CA ALA A 20 -8.21 -4.80 -0.36
C ALA A 20 -7.56 -4.17 0.87
N ILE A 21 -8.35 -3.99 1.94
CA ILE A 21 -7.92 -3.35 3.19
C ILE A 21 -6.99 -4.28 3.95
N GLU A 22 -7.41 -5.52 4.14
CA GLU A 22 -6.62 -6.53 4.85
C GLU A 22 -5.32 -6.86 4.09
N ALA A 23 -5.37 -6.99 2.75
CA ALA A 23 -4.16 -7.18 1.95
C ALA A 23 -3.19 -6.00 2.07
N MET A 24 -3.70 -4.77 2.23
CA MET A 24 -2.84 -3.60 2.42
C MET A 24 -2.18 -3.61 3.79
N LYS A 25 -2.92 -3.93 4.86
CA LYS A 25 -2.37 -4.05 6.22
C LYS A 25 -1.28 -5.12 6.25
N ASP A 26 -1.56 -6.30 5.70
CA ASP A 26 -0.58 -7.39 5.59
C ASP A 26 0.65 -6.97 4.78
N ALA A 27 0.46 -6.17 3.72
CA ALA A 27 1.57 -5.64 2.96
C ALA A 27 2.43 -4.70 3.81
N ILE A 28 1.83 -3.78 4.57
CA ILE A 28 2.56 -2.81 5.42
C ILE A 28 3.26 -3.50 6.60
N GLU A 29 2.64 -4.53 7.18
CA GLU A 29 3.19 -5.31 8.29
C GLU A 29 4.10 -6.46 7.83
N SER A 30 4.44 -6.51 6.53
CA SER A 30 5.21 -7.61 5.95
C SER A 30 6.59 -7.75 6.61
N PRO A 31 7.05 -8.97 6.92
CA PRO A 31 8.34 -9.21 7.57
C PRO A 31 9.55 -8.76 6.73
N LEU A 32 9.35 -8.46 5.44
CA LEU A 32 10.39 -7.89 4.56
C LEU A 32 10.81 -6.47 4.96
N PHE A 33 10.02 -5.81 5.80
CA PHE A 33 10.31 -4.47 6.29
C PHE A 33 11.38 -4.45 7.40
N ASP A 34 11.81 -5.58 7.96
CA ASP A 34 12.98 -5.68 8.86
C ASP A 34 12.97 -4.64 10.01
N ASN A 35 11.79 -4.37 10.59
CA ASN A 35 11.48 -3.34 11.59
C ASN A 35 11.55 -1.87 11.12
N MET A 36 11.68 -1.62 9.81
CA MET A 36 11.51 -0.31 9.20
C MET A 36 10.05 -0.09 8.83
N THR A 37 9.44 0.97 9.36
CA THR A 37 8.08 1.36 8.98
C THR A 37 8.11 2.18 7.69
N ILE A 38 6.98 2.22 6.97
CA ILE A 38 6.80 3.13 5.83
C ILE A 38 6.65 4.61 6.23
N ASN A 39 6.67 4.88 7.54
CA ASN A 39 6.60 6.22 8.12
C ASN A 39 7.77 7.08 7.63
N GLY A 40 7.46 8.16 6.92
CA GLY A 40 8.44 9.08 6.34
C GLY A 40 8.91 8.70 4.93
N ALA A 41 8.28 7.71 4.27
CA ALA A 41 8.54 7.44 2.87
C ALA A 41 8.05 8.63 2.00
N MET A 42 8.95 9.27 1.25
CA MET A 42 8.61 10.36 0.31
C MET A 42 8.00 9.88 -1.01
N GLY A 43 8.02 8.58 -1.28
CA GLY A 43 7.52 8.04 -2.54
C GLY A 43 7.05 6.61 -2.38
N ILE A 44 5.79 6.36 -2.77
CA ILE A 44 5.16 5.05 -2.67
C ILE A 44 4.51 4.66 -3.99
N LEU A 45 4.69 3.39 -4.33
CA LEU A 45 4.05 2.74 -5.46
C LEU A 45 3.24 1.56 -4.96
N VAL A 46 1.92 1.62 -5.14
CA VAL A 46 0.99 0.56 -4.76
C VAL A 46 0.44 -0.12 -6.01
N HIS A 47 0.42 -1.44 -6.01
CA HIS A 47 -0.23 -2.22 -7.05
C HIS A 47 -1.24 -3.19 -6.46
N PHE A 48 -2.50 -3.06 -6.87
CA PHE A 48 -3.56 -3.97 -6.49
C PHE A 48 -3.81 -4.97 -7.62
N HIS A 49 -3.77 -6.26 -7.27
CA HIS A 49 -4.24 -7.32 -8.15
C HIS A 49 -5.61 -7.76 -7.65
N ILE A 50 -6.68 -7.28 -8.29
CA ILE A 50 -8.05 -7.40 -7.77
C ILE A 50 -9.02 -7.84 -8.85
N SER A 51 -10.09 -8.50 -8.44
CA SER A 51 -11.18 -8.83 -9.37
C SER A 51 -11.81 -7.55 -9.92
N PRO A 52 -12.25 -7.51 -11.19
CA PRO A 52 -12.92 -6.35 -11.78
C PRO A 52 -14.23 -5.96 -11.08
N ASN A 53 -14.74 -6.81 -10.19
CA ASN A 53 -15.92 -6.53 -9.37
C ASN A 53 -15.59 -5.89 -8.02
N CYS A 54 -14.32 -5.60 -7.72
CA CYS A 54 -13.93 -4.94 -6.48
C CYS A 54 -14.45 -3.48 -6.48
N PRO A 55 -15.16 -3.06 -5.42
CA PRO A 55 -15.69 -1.71 -5.34
C PRO A 55 -14.55 -0.70 -5.13
N LEU A 56 -14.61 0.44 -5.82
CA LEU A 56 -13.65 1.54 -5.66
C LEU A 56 -13.54 2.05 -4.21
N SER A 57 -14.60 1.90 -3.41
CA SER A 57 -14.60 2.27 -1.99
C SER A 57 -13.56 1.50 -1.20
N GLN A 58 -13.40 0.19 -1.44
CA GLN A 58 -12.40 -0.65 -0.77
C GLN A 58 -10.98 -0.18 -1.10
N ILE A 59 -10.73 0.15 -2.37
CA ILE A 59 -9.42 0.63 -2.81
C ILE A 59 -9.11 1.97 -2.17
N SER A 60 -10.09 2.88 -2.14
CA SER A 60 -9.93 4.19 -1.48
C SER A 60 -9.63 4.04 0.01
N GLU A 61 -10.29 3.10 0.67
CA GLU A 61 -10.09 2.84 2.11
C GLU A 61 -8.71 2.23 2.39
N ALA A 62 -8.27 1.27 1.55
CA ALA A 62 -6.91 0.74 1.60
C ALA A 62 -5.85 1.83 1.37
N MET A 63 -6.09 2.73 0.42
CA MET A 63 -5.18 3.86 0.15
C MET A 63 -5.13 4.87 1.29
N ASN A 64 -6.23 5.09 2.02
CA ASN A 64 -6.24 5.97 3.19
C ASN A 64 -5.28 5.45 4.28
N ILE A 65 -5.22 4.14 4.51
CA ILE A 65 -4.28 3.53 5.47
C ILE A 65 -2.83 3.85 5.09
N VAL A 66 -2.51 3.77 3.80
CA VAL A 66 -1.18 4.12 3.29
C VAL A 66 -0.91 5.60 3.51
N HIS A 67 -1.85 6.48 3.14
CA HIS A 67 -1.71 7.93 3.33
C HIS A 67 -1.51 8.33 4.80
N ASP A 68 -2.20 7.69 5.73
CA ASP A 68 -2.07 7.94 7.17
C ASP A 68 -0.72 7.47 7.73
N SER A 69 -0.06 6.53 7.04
CA SER A 69 1.20 5.94 7.47
C SER A 69 2.43 6.61 6.86
N VAL A 70 2.27 7.58 5.96
CA VAL A 70 3.37 8.14 5.15
C VAL A 70 3.48 9.63 5.37
N ASP A 71 4.50 10.25 4.78
CA ASP A 71 4.68 11.70 4.90
C ASP A 71 3.57 12.46 4.14
N GLU A 72 3.12 13.61 4.66
CA GLU A 72 2.09 14.43 4.00
C GLU A 72 2.55 14.94 2.62
N GLU A 73 3.87 15.09 2.42
CA GLU A 73 4.46 15.48 1.14
C GLU A 73 4.86 14.28 0.26
N ALA A 74 4.46 13.05 0.63
CA ALA A 74 4.80 11.85 -0.12
C ALA A 74 4.06 11.76 -1.47
N ASP A 75 4.81 11.41 -2.53
CA ASP A 75 4.23 11.06 -3.82
C ASP A 75 3.65 9.64 -3.77
N VAL A 76 2.32 9.52 -3.74
CA VAL A 76 1.62 8.22 -3.74
C VAL A 76 1.05 7.93 -5.13
N ILE A 77 1.52 6.84 -5.73
CA ILE A 77 1.02 6.35 -7.03
C ILE A 77 0.41 4.97 -6.80
N PHE A 78 -0.81 4.76 -7.28
CA PHE A 78 -1.44 3.44 -7.26
C PHE A 78 -1.87 2.99 -8.66
N GLY A 79 -1.93 1.68 -8.85
CA GLY A 79 -2.49 1.05 -10.04
C GLY A 79 -3.21 -0.24 -9.70
N THR A 80 -4.10 -0.67 -10.60
CA THR A 80 -4.93 -1.87 -10.40
C THR A 80 -4.90 -2.71 -11.67
N THR A 81 -4.78 -4.03 -11.54
CA THR A 81 -4.97 -5.00 -12.64
C THR A 81 -6.08 -5.98 -12.29
#